data_AF-A0A9B7HYW4-F1
#
_entry.id   AF-A0A9B7HYW4-F1
#
_cell.length_a   1.000
_cell.length_b   1.000
_cell.length_c   1.000
_cell.angle_alpha   90.00
_cell.angle_beta   90.00
_cell.angle_gamma   90.00
#
_symmetry.space_group_name_H-M   'P 1'
#
loop_
_entity.id
_entity.type
_entity.pdbx_description
1 polymer ?
#
loop_
_entity_poly.entity_id
_entity_poly.type
_entity_poly.pdbx_seq_one_letter_code
_entity_poly.pdbx_strand_id
1 'polypeptide(L)'
;MAGTKKKLREIDAKRPSDTERLVTWISRVRCKKLMCRRNRRRNLRIEAMLTCALFKAESELRIQQSFRASKWQQLKKQFLKKVNYTNYELCNGEDMENSGLCQQKNPWKEPLCPELSSLDDFMSKLSEIKVPLQR
;
A
#
# COMPACT_ATOMS: atom_id res chain seq x y z
N MET A 1 6.42 -34.63 28.12
CA MET A 1 6.28 -33.19 27.80
C MET A 1 5.69 -33.05 26.40
N ALA A 2 4.41 -32.73 26.27
CA ALA A 2 3.72 -32.67 24.98
C ALA A 2 3.82 -31.27 24.39
N GLY A 3 4.53 -31.13 23.27
CA GLY A 3 4.68 -29.88 22.53
C GLY A 3 3.38 -29.48 21.86
N THR A 4 2.82 -28.33 22.26
CA THR A 4 1.68 -27.70 21.59
C THR A 4 2.08 -27.25 20.19
N LYS A 5 1.69 -28.01 19.17
CA LYS A 5 1.82 -27.59 17.78
C LYS A 5 0.90 -26.38 17.56
N LYS A 6 1.50 -25.20 17.38
CA LYS A 6 0.79 -23.98 16.98
C LYS A 6 0.13 -24.26 15.63
N LYS A 7 -1.20 -24.34 15.62
CA LYS A 7 -2.03 -24.44 14.41
C LYS A 7 -1.77 -23.18 13.59
N LEU A 8 -0.91 -23.31 12.58
CA LEU A 8 -0.69 -22.30 11.56
C LEU A 8 -2.06 -22.03 10.93
N ARG A 9 -2.54 -20.77 10.99
CA ARG A 9 -3.80 -20.39 10.35
C ARG A 9 -3.62 -20.61 8.85
N GLU A 10 -4.18 -21.71 8.37
CA GLU A 10 -4.45 -21.93 6.96
C GLU A 10 -5.33 -20.76 6.52
N ILE A 11 -4.75 -19.82 5.78
CA ILE A 11 -5.47 -18.70 5.20
C ILE A 11 -6.32 -19.32 4.10
N ASP A 12 -7.58 -19.59 4.43
CA ASP A 12 -8.56 -20.13 3.51
C ASP A 12 -8.81 -19.10 2.40
N ALA A 13 -8.03 -19.21 1.32
CA ALA A 13 -7.96 -18.26 0.21
C ALA A 13 -9.30 -18.11 -0.55
N LYS A 14 -10.30 -18.94 -0.23
CA LYS A 14 -11.65 -18.86 -0.80
C LYS A 14 -12.57 -17.90 -0.05
N ARG A 15 -12.30 -17.54 1.21
CA ARG A 15 -13.21 -16.70 1.99
C ARG A 15 -12.76 -15.24 1.97
N PRO A 16 -13.57 -14.32 1.41
CA PRO A 16 -13.22 -12.91 1.39
C PRO A 16 -13.11 -12.38 2.82
N SER A 17 -12.10 -11.52 3.04
CA SER A 17 -11.91 -10.88 4.34
C SER A 17 -13.12 -10.02 4.72
N ASP A 18 -13.36 -9.78 6.00
CA ASP A 18 -14.49 -8.95 6.41
C ASP A 18 -14.44 -7.53 5.82
N THR A 19 -13.24 -7.00 5.59
CA THR A 19 -13.04 -5.73 4.89
C THR A 19 -13.37 -5.82 3.41
N GLU A 20 -12.99 -6.89 2.71
CA GLU A 20 -13.39 -7.12 1.30
C GLU A 20 -14.89 -7.29 1.16
N ARG A 21 -15.52 -8.00 2.10
CA ARG A 21 -16.98 -8.14 2.17
C ARG A 21 -17.64 -6.77 2.33
N LEU A 22 -17.10 -5.93 3.22
CA LEU A 22 -17.58 -4.57 3.45
C LEU A 22 -17.42 -3.68 2.21
N VAL A 23 -16.26 -3.68 1.56
CA VAL A 23 -16.02 -2.93 0.31
C VAL A 23 -16.98 -3.39 -0.80
N THR A 24 -17.12 -4.71 -0.98
CA THR A 24 -18.04 -5.28 -1.96
C THR A 24 -19.49 -4.85 -1.68
N TRP A 25 -19.89 -4.88 -0.41
CA TRP A 25 -21.22 -4.45 0.01
C TRP A 25 -21.44 -2.96 -0.25
N ILE A 26 -20.48 -2.08 0.08
CA ILE A 26 -20.55 -0.64 -0.20
C ILE A 26 -20.76 -0.41 -1.70
N SER A 27 -20.00 -1.07 -2.56
CA SER A 27 -20.16 -0.98 -4.01
C SER A 27 -21.57 -1.38 -4.46
N ARG A 28 -22.11 -2.50 -3.95
CA ARG A 28 -23.48 -2.94 -4.24
C ARG A 28 -24.53 -1.93 -3.80
N VAL A 29 -24.39 -1.34 -2.62
CA VAL A 29 -25.34 -0.35 -2.10
C VAL A 29 -25.25 0.98 -2.86
N ARG A 30 -24.06 1.40 -3.31
CA ARG A 30 -23.88 2.54 -4.22
C ARG A 30 -24.62 2.32 -5.54
N CYS A 31 -24.45 1.14 -6.15
CA CYS A 31 -25.20 0.76 -7.35
C CYS A 31 -26.71 0.80 -7.10
N LYS A 32 -27.18 0.20 -5.99
CA LYS A 32 -28.61 0.20 -5.63
C LYS A 32 -29.16 1.62 -5.45
N LYS A 33 -28.42 2.49 -4.76
CA LYS A 33 -28.78 3.91 -4.58
C LYS A 33 -28.87 4.65 -5.92
N LEU A 34 -27.93 4.39 -6.83
CA LEU A 34 -27.97 4.97 -8.19
C LEU A 34 -29.23 4.53 -8.95
N MET A 35 -29.58 3.25 -8.87
CA MET A 35 -30.81 2.73 -9.48
C MET A 35 -32.07 3.35 -8.86
N CYS A 36 -32.11 3.51 -7.53
CA CYS A 36 -33.20 4.21 -6.85
C CYS A 36 -33.34 5.66 -7.34
N ARG A 37 -32.22 6.39 -7.52
CA ARG A 37 -32.24 7.79 -7.99
C ARG A 37 -32.73 7.93 -9.43
N ARG A 38 -32.39 6.98 -10.30
CA ARG A 38 -32.81 6.96 -11.71
C ARG A 38 -34.29 6.61 -11.89
N ASN A 39 -34.95 6.04 -10.89
CA ASN A 39 -36.36 5.69 -10.97
C ASN A 39 -37.25 6.94 -10.88
N ARG A 40 -38.16 7.11 -11.84
CA ARG A 40 -39.15 8.21 -11.84
C ARG A 40 -40.12 8.16 -10.66
N ARG A 41 -40.41 6.97 -10.14
CA ARG A 41 -41.21 6.73 -8.92
C ARG A 41 -40.30 6.36 -7.75
N ARG A 42 -39.24 7.12 -7.51
CA ARG A 42 -38.28 6.84 -6.44
C ARG A 42 -38.93 6.94 -5.06
N ASN A 43 -38.62 5.97 -4.20
CA ASN A 43 -39.01 6.01 -2.80
C ASN A 43 -37.94 6.74 -1.98
N LEU A 44 -38.25 7.95 -1.52
CA LEU A 44 -37.33 8.81 -0.76
C LEU A 44 -36.90 8.18 0.57
N ARG A 45 -37.77 7.43 1.24
CA ARG A 45 -37.43 6.71 2.48
C ARG A 45 -36.35 5.67 2.21
N ILE A 46 -36.49 4.88 1.14
CA ILE A 46 -35.48 3.89 0.75
C ILE A 46 -34.16 4.59 0.40
N GLU A 47 -34.20 5.70 -0.35
CA GLU A 47 -32.99 6.45 -0.69
C GLU A 47 -32.25 6.99 0.56
N ALA A 48 -33.00 7.54 1.53
CA ALA A 48 -32.45 8.00 2.80
C ALA A 48 -31.82 6.85 3.59
N MET A 49 -32.51 5.70 3.66
CA MET A 49 -31.97 4.49 4.31
C MET A 49 -30.68 4.01 3.65
N LEU A 50 -30.62 3.93 2.32
CA LEU A 50 -29.42 3.55 1.59
C LEU A 50 -28.27 4.54 1.82
N THR A 51 -28.59 5.84 1.92
CA THR A 51 -27.60 6.88 2.22
C THR A 51 -27.03 6.74 3.63
N CYS A 52 -27.88 6.54 4.63
CA CYS A 52 -27.46 6.30 6.02
C CYS A 52 -26.63 5.01 6.14
N ALA A 53 -27.06 3.94 5.49
CA ALA A 53 -26.36 2.67 5.48
C ALA A 53 -24.97 2.78 4.82
N LEU A 54 -24.87 3.50 3.69
CA LEU A 54 -23.58 3.79 3.05
C LEU A 54 -22.67 4.61 3.96
N PHE A 55 -23.18 5.68 4.55
CA PHE A 55 -22.40 6.55 5.43
C PHE A 55 -21.79 5.75 6.60
N LYS A 56 -22.60 4.91 7.26
CA LYS A 56 -22.12 4.06 8.37
C LYS A 56 -21.04 3.08 7.90
N ALA A 57 -21.26 2.37 6.81
CA ALA A 57 -20.30 1.40 6.29
C ALA A 57 -18.98 2.05 5.85
N GLU A 58 -19.05 3.21 5.19
CA GLU A 58 -17.85 3.97 4.80
C GLU A 58 -17.09 4.49 6.03
N SER A 59 -17.80 4.96 7.06
CA SER A 59 -17.18 5.38 8.32
C SER A 59 -16.46 4.22 9.01
N GLU A 60 -17.09 3.05 9.11
CA GLU A 60 -16.50 1.86 9.71
C GLU A 60 -15.23 1.43 8.95
N LEU A 61 -15.29 1.43 7.61
CA LEU A 61 -14.14 1.13 6.78
C LEU A 61 -12.98 2.10 7.01
N ARG A 62 -13.25 3.41 7.10
CA ARG A 62 -12.22 4.43 7.41
C ARG A 62 -11.60 4.20 8.78
N ILE A 63 -12.40 3.88 9.80
CA ILE A 63 -11.91 3.57 11.15
C ILE A 63 -11.00 2.33 11.12
N GLN A 64 -11.39 1.27 10.40
CA GLN A 64 -10.56 0.07 10.28
C GLN A 64 -9.23 0.37 9.54
N GLN A 65 -9.28 1.16 8.47
CA GLN A 65 -8.09 1.55 7.71
C GLN A 65 -7.15 2.43 8.54
N SER A 66 -7.67 3.44 9.25
CA SER A 66 -6.86 4.33 10.09
C SER A 66 -6.22 3.57 11.26
N PHE A 67 -6.95 2.63 11.87
CA PHE A 67 -6.42 1.77 12.91
C PHE A 67 -5.27 0.88 12.40
N ARG A 68 -5.44 0.26 11.23
CA ARG A 68 -4.39 -0.55 10.60
C ARG A 68 -3.17 0.30 10.23
N ALA A 69 -3.38 1.47 9.63
CA ALA A 69 -2.30 2.38 9.28
C ALA A 69 -1.52 2.83 10.52
N SER A 70 -2.22 3.19 11.60
CA SER A 70 -1.61 3.58 12.87
C SER A 70 -0.80 2.45 13.49
N LYS A 71 -1.34 1.22 13.49
CA LYS A 71 -0.59 0.02 13.93
C LYS A 71 0.65 -0.23 13.09
N TRP A 72 0.55 -0.14 11.77
CA TRP A 72 1.70 -0.30 10.87
C TRP A 72 2.76 0.77 11.12
N GLN A 73 2.37 2.03 11.33
CA GLN A 73 3.28 3.10 11.70
C GLN A 73 3.95 2.83 13.05
N GLN A 74 3.21 2.35 14.05
CA GLN A 74 3.76 1.99 15.36
C GLN A 74 4.78 0.85 15.24
N LEU A 75 4.46 -0.21 14.50
CA LEU A 75 5.38 -1.32 14.23
C LEU A 75 6.64 -0.81 13.54
N LYS A 76 6.50 0.00 12.48
CA LYS A 76 7.63 0.61 11.76
C LYS A 76 8.53 1.39 12.72
N LYS A 77 7.95 2.21 13.61
CA LYS A 77 8.70 2.94 14.65
C LYS A 77 9.40 2.01 15.63
N GLN A 78 8.78 0.89 16.04
CA GLN A 78 9.43 -0.07 16.93
C GLN A 78 10.60 -0.78 16.27
N PHE A 79 10.48 -1.17 14.99
CA PHE A 79 11.59 -1.76 14.24
C PHE A 79 12.72 -0.74 14.03
N LEU A 80 12.40 0.52 13.69
CA LEU A 80 13.38 1.61 13.59
C LEU A 80 14.10 1.90 14.92
N LYS A 81 13.40 1.84 16.06
CA LYS A 81 14.02 2.04 17.39
C LYS A 81 14.87 0.86 17.85
N LYS A 82 14.53 -0.37 17.42
CA LYS A 82 15.27 -1.58 17.79
C LYS A 82 16.53 -1.74 16.96
N VAL A 83 16.54 -1.17 15.76
CA VAL A 83 17.72 -0.99 14.92
C VAL A 83 18.32 0.38 15.27
N ASN A 84 19.08 0.46 16.36
CA ASN A 84 19.98 1.58 16.60
C ASN A 84 21.03 1.61 15.47
N TYR A 85 20.68 2.17 14.31
CA TYR A 85 21.67 2.78 13.43
C TYR A 85 22.05 4.09 14.09
N THR A 86 23.17 4.09 14.79
CA THR A 86 23.91 5.28 15.21
C THR A 86 24.44 6.12 14.02
N ASN A 87 23.82 6.10 12.82
CA ASN A 87 24.40 6.84 11.70
C ASN A 87 23.51 7.11 10.46
N TYR A 88 22.19 7.21 10.58
CA TYR A 88 21.37 7.70 9.45
C TYR A 88 20.24 8.60 9.96
N GLU A 89 20.63 9.71 10.59
CA GLU A 89 19.69 10.79 10.88
C GLU A 89 19.35 11.53 9.59
N LEU A 90 18.05 11.51 9.29
CA LEU A 90 17.26 12.57 8.66
C LEU A 90 17.92 13.32 7.49
N CYS A 91 17.60 12.89 6.27
CA CYS A 91 17.24 13.86 5.23
C CYS A 91 15.73 14.15 5.35
N ASN A 92 15.34 14.91 6.37
CA ASN A 92 14.17 15.77 6.23
C ASN A 92 14.69 17.06 5.62
N GLY A 93 14.28 17.31 4.38
CA GLY A 93 14.64 18.52 3.66
C GLY A 93 13.96 19.73 4.27
N GLU A 94 14.75 20.56 4.93
CA GLU A 94 14.55 22.00 5.06
C GLU A 94 15.94 22.64 5.18
N ASP A 95 16.26 23.42 4.15
CA ASP A 95 17.20 24.55 4.11
C ASP A 95 18.61 24.36 4.70
N MET A 96 19.60 24.01 3.87
CA MET A 96 20.90 24.69 3.91
C MET A 96 21.71 24.40 2.64
N GLU A 97 21.96 25.44 1.85
CA GLU A 97 23.05 25.45 0.89
C GLU A 97 24.39 25.20 1.62
N ASN A 98 25.33 24.57 0.90
CA ASN A 98 26.76 24.57 1.19
C ASN A 98 27.24 23.66 2.35
N SER A 99 27.66 22.44 2.01
CA SER A 99 29.03 22.02 2.30
C SER A 99 29.37 20.76 1.50
N GLY A 100 30.45 20.82 0.72
CA GLY A 100 30.98 19.67 0.01
C GLY A 100 31.62 18.70 0.98
N LEU A 101 30.98 17.57 1.24
CA LEU A 101 31.60 16.37 1.83
C LEU A 101 30.63 15.20 1.76
N CYS A 102 30.42 14.66 0.55
CA CYS A 102 29.83 13.34 0.39
C CYS A 102 30.37 12.68 -0.88
N GLN A 103 31.62 12.24 -0.85
CA GLN A 103 31.99 11.05 -1.61
C GLN A 103 31.31 9.84 -0.94
N GLN A 104 29.99 9.74 -1.09
CA GLN A 104 29.27 8.50 -0.79
C GLN A 104 29.75 7.47 -1.83
N LYS A 105 30.65 6.58 -1.41
CA LYS A 105 30.76 5.27 -2.05
C LYS A 105 29.38 4.65 -1.96
N ASN A 106 28.70 4.56 -3.10
CA ASN A 106 27.38 3.98 -3.22
C ASN A 106 27.45 2.56 -2.63
N PRO A 107 26.74 2.22 -1.54
CA PRO A 107 26.80 0.89 -0.94
C PRO A 107 26.32 -0.21 -1.90
N TRP A 108 25.59 0.21 -2.94
CA TRP A 108 25.08 -0.62 -4.02
C TRP A 108 26.06 -0.80 -5.19
N LYS A 109 27.33 -0.36 -5.06
CA LYS A 109 28.40 -0.61 -6.06
C LYS A 109 29.19 -1.90 -5.82
N GLU A 110 28.96 -2.61 -4.72
CA GLU A 110 29.45 -3.99 -4.62
C GLU A 110 28.72 -4.86 -5.63
N PRO A 111 29.40 -5.76 -6.36
CA PRO A 111 28.79 -6.57 -7.40
C PRO A 111 27.75 -7.50 -6.78
N LEU A 112 26.50 -7.02 -6.75
CA LEU A 112 25.33 -7.77 -6.37
C LEU A 112 25.12 -8.82 -7.46
N CYS A 113 25.55 -10.05 -7.15
CA CYS A 113 25.39 -11.25 -7.98
C CYS A 113 26.14 -11.16 -9.32
N PRO A 114 27.26 -11.87 -9.49
CA PRO A 114 27.94 -12.01 -10.78
C PRO A 114 27.02 -12.49 -11.91
N GLU A 115 25.92 -13.20 -11.61
CA GLU A 115 24.93 -13.57 -12.63
C GLU A 115 24.13 -12.36 -13.18
N LEU A 116 23.98 -11.29 -12.41
CA LEU A 116 23.21 -10.09 -12.79
C LEU A 116 24.03 -9.02 -13.49
N SER A 117 25.37 -9.08 -13.46
CA SER A 117 26.19 -8.17 -14.27
C SER A 117 25.88 -8.32 -15.77
N SER A 118 25.51 -9.54 -16.19
CA SER A 118 25.02 -9.81 -17.55
C SER A 118 23.76 -9.02 -17.92
N LEU A 119 22.92 -8.68 -16.93
CA LEU A 119 21.70 -7.90 -17.12
C LEU A 119 22.03 -6.42 -17.30
N ASP A 120 22.95 -5.86 -16.51
CA ASP A 120 23.37 -4.45 -16.64
C ASP A 120 24.05 -4.20 -17.99
N ASP A 121 24.87 -5.16 -18.46
CA ASP A 121 25.45 -5.15 -19.81
C ASP A 121 24.37 -5.16 -20.90
N PHE A 122 23.32 -5.97 -20.71
CA PHE A 122 22.19 -6.03 -21.63
C PHE A 122 21.38 -4.72 -21.65
N MET A 123 21.08 -4.15 -20.49
CA MET A 123 20.36 -2.87 -20.37
C MET A 123 21.15 -1.71 -20.99
N SER A 124 22.49 -1.73 -20.87
CA SER A 124 23.35 -0.76 -21.52
C SER A 124 23.26 -0.84 -23.05
N LYS A 125 23.26 -2.05 -23.62
CA LYS A 125 23.07 -2.26 -25.07
C LYS A 125 21.71 -1.78 -25.57
N LEU A 126 20.65 -1.90 -24.78
CA LEU A 126 19.32 -1.37 -25.15
C LEU A 126 19.32 0.16 -25.29
N SER A 127 20.14 0.86 -24.51
CA SER A 127 20.23 2.32 -24.58
C SER A 127 20.88 2.83 -25.87
N GLU A 128 21.67 1.99 -26.53
CA GLU A 128 22.31 2.29 -27.82
C GLU A 128 21.33 2.16 -28.98
N ILE A 129 20.26 1.36 -28.81
CA ILE A 129 19.19 1.20 -29.79
C ILE A 129 18.24 2.40 -29.68
N LYS A 130 18.69 3.54 -30.19
CA LYS A 130 17.83 4.69 -30.43
C LYS A 130 17.00 4.39 -31.68
N VAL A 131 15.81 3.82 -31.50
CA VAL A 131 14.84 3.73 -32.60
C VAL A 131 14.41 5.17 -32.93
N PRO A 132 14.68 5.68 -34.14
CA PRO A 132 14.12 6.97 -34.53
C PRO A 132 12.61 6.82 -34.61
N LEU A 133 11.90 7.48 -33.68
CA LEU A 133 10.46 7.64 -33.78
C LEU A 133 10.18 8.62 -34.93
N GLN A 134 9.86 8.09 -36.11
CA GLN A 134 9.21 8.90 -37.14
C GLN A 134 7.81 9.27 -36.62
N ARG A 135 7.59 10.57 -36.42
CA ARG A 135 6.28 11.16 -36.12
C ARG A 135 5.73 11.83 -37.36
#